data_AF-A0AAV7KDI8-F1
#
_entry.id   AF-A0AAV7KDI8-F1
#
_cell.length_a   1.000
_cell.length_b   1.000
_cell.length_c   1.000
_cell.angle_alpha   90.00
_cell.angle_beta   90.00
_cell.angle_gamma   90.00
#
_symmetry.space_group_name_H-M   'P 1'
#
loop_
_entity.id
_entity.type
_entity.pdbx_description
1 polymer ?
#
loop_
_entity_poly.entity_id
_entity_poly.type
_entity_poly.pdbx_seq_one_letter_code
_entity_poly.pdbx_strand_id
1 'polypeptide(L)'
;MLMGLLNWRGSSPGFQERFRVEIFISIMDSALQHRLNAYETIYANYSFLSNLHTSSSDDMTVAAERLVREYQEDLEEDLPVELIQFVSFVKSEQVQQTLASNEPEVKIG
;
A
#
# COMPACT_ATOMS: atom_id res chain seq x y z
N MET A 1 -23.50 43.65 0.37
CA MET A 1 -24.24 43.50 -0.90
C MET A 1 -23.41 42.59 -1.80
N LEU A 2 -23.80 41.33 -1.83
CA LEU A 2 -23.18 40.22 -2.56
C LEU A 2 -23.31 40.44 -4.08
N MET A 3 -22.34 41.08 -4.71
CA MET A 3 -22.32 41.25 -6.18
C MET A 3 -20.91 41.00 -6.75
N GLY A 4 -20.15 40.07 -6.16
CA GLY A 4 -18.81 39.68 -6.64
C GLY A 4 -18.72 38.28 -7.23
N LEU A 5 -19.78 37.46 -7.15
CA LEU A 5 -19.71 36.02 -7.44
C LEU A 5 -20.63 35.55 -8.58
N LEU A 6 -21.12 36.45 -9.43
CA LEU A 6 -22.14 36.13 -10.44
C LEU A 6 -21.78 36.48 -11.88
N ASN A 7 -20.48 36.54 -12.22
CA ASN A 7 -20.06 36.87 -13.59
C ASN A 7 -19.11 35.85 -14.25
N TRP A 8 -19.28 34.55 -13.95
CA TRP A 8 -18.63 33.47 -14.74
C TRP A 8 -19.46 33.07 -15.99
N ARG A 9 -20.53 33.79 -16.32
CA ARG A 9 -21.36 33.46 -17.47
C ARG A 9 -21.02 34.34 -18.67
N GLY A 10 -20.21 33.82 -19.58
CA GLY A 10 -20.31 34.20 -20.99
C GLY A 10 -19.07 34.79 -21.64
N SER A 11 -18.05 33.96 -21.86
CA SER A 11 -17.44 33.88 -23.18
C SER A 11 -17.09 32.42 -23.39
N SER A 12 -17.68 31.82 -24.43
CA SER A 12 -17.22 30.52 -24.89
C SER A 12 -15.73 30.63 -25.16
N PRO A 13 -14.85 29.85 -24.51
CA PRO A 13 -13.44 29.84 -24.84
C PRO A 13 -13.31 29.63 -26.36
N GLY A 14 -12.44 30.42 -26.98
CA GLY A 14 -12.17 30.27 -28.41
C GLY A 14 -11.72 28.83 -28.70
N PHE A 15 -11.85 28.38 -29.95
CA PHE A 15 -11.47 27.02 -30.34
C PHE A 15 -10.08 26.61 -29.81
N GLN A 16 -9.10 27.51 -29.88
CA GLN A 16 -7.74 27.28 -29.37
C GLN A 16 -7.69 27.05 -27.86
N GLU A 17 -8.51 27.75 -27.09
CA GLU A 17 -8.55 27.62 -25.63
C GLU A 17 -9.26 26.33 -25.23
N ARG A 18 -10.36 25.96 -25.90
CA ARG A 18 -11.02 24.66 -25.73
C ARG A 18 -10.08 23.50 -26.02
N PHE A 19 -9.38 23.57 -27.16
CA PHE A 19 -8.41 22.55 -27.57
C PHE A 19 -7.24 22.43 -26.57
N ARG A 20 -6.74 23.56 -26.05
CA ARG A 20 -5.70 23.55 -25.01
C ARG A 20 -6.19 22.91 -23.72
N VAL A 21 -7.41 23.20 -23.29
CA VAL A 21 -8.03 22.60 -22.10
C VAL A 21 -8.22 21.09 -22.29
N GLU A 22 -8.74 20.66 -23.44
CA GLU A 22 -8.92 19.24 -23.75
C GLU A 22 -7.60 18.47 -23.76
N ILE A 23 -6.55 19.02 -24.39
CA ILE A 23 -5.20 18.42 -24.35
C ILE A 23 -4.67 18.36 -22.91
N PHE A 24 -4.79 19.45 -22.15
CA PHE A 24 -4.29 19.50 -20.80
C PHE A 24 -4.95 18.46 -19.90
N ILE A 25 -6.29 18.34 -19.98
CA ILE A 25 -7.05 17.31 -19.26
C ILE A 25 -6.58 15.91 -19.69
N SER A 26 -6.42 15.66 -20.99
CA SER A 26 -5.97 14.35 -21.48
C SER A 26 -4.56 13.98 -20.99
N ILE A 27 -3.63 14.94 -20.93
CA ILE A 27 -2.29 14.73 -20.37
C ILE A 27 -2.38 14.42 -18.88
N MET A 28 -3.19 15.17 -18.12
CA MET A 28 -3.38 14.91 -16.69
C MET A 28 -3.97 13.52 -16.45
N ASP A 29 -5.00 13.14 -17.20
CA ASP A 29 -5.64 11.82 -17.08
C ASP A 29 -4.63 10.70 -17.35
N SER A 30 -3.81 10.84 -18.39
CA SER A 30 -2.74 9.88 -18.69
C SER A 30 -1.72 9.79 -17.55
N ALA A 31 -1.26 10.92 -17.01
CA ALA A 31 -0.31 10.94 -15.91
C ALA A 31 -0.88 10.31 -14.62
N LEU A 32 -2.16 10.56 -14.33
CA LEU A 32 -2.87 9.94 -13.20
C LEU A 32 -2.98 8.42 -13.39
N GLN A 33 -3.26 7.95 -14.59
CA GLN A 33 -3.34 6.52 -14.88
C GLN A 33 -1.98 5.83 -14.79
N HIS A 34 -0.92 6.46 -15.28
CA HIS A 34 0.44 5.95 -15.07
C HIS A 34 0.77 5.81 -13.58
N ARG A 35 0.40 6.82 -12.78
CA ARG A 35 0.63 6.80 -11.33
C ARG A 35 -0.21 5.74 -10.62
N LEU A 36 -1.47 5.59 -10.99
CA LEU A 36 -2.36 4.56 -10.44
C LEU A 36 -1.78 3.16 -10.70
N ASN A 37 -1.41 2.87 -11.95
CA ASN A 37 -0.84 1.57 -12.32
C ASN A 37 0.46 1.27 -11.55
N ALA A 38 1.31 2.29 -11.34
CA ALA A 38 2.51 2.13 -10.54
C ALA A 38 2.18 1.77 -9.08
N TYR A 39 1.19 2.43 -8.48
CA TYR A 39 0.74 2.12 -7.13
C TYR A 39 0.07 0.76 -7.02
N GLU A 40 -0.72 0.34 -8.01
CA GLU A 40 -1.29 -1.01 -8.05
C GLU A 40 -0.19 -2.07 -8.12
N THR A 41 0.88 -1.82 -8.88
CA THR A 41 2.03 -2.73 -8.97
C THR A 41 2.76 -2.84 -7.63
N ILE A 42 3.07 -1.71 -6.99
CA ILE A 42 3.69 -1.68 -5.66
C ILE A 42 2.78 -2.37 -4.64
N TYR A 43 1.48 -2.07 -4.64
CA TYR A 43 0.54 -2.67 -3.72
C TYR A 43 0.45 -4.18 -3.94
N ALA A 44 0.35 -4.64 -5.19
CA ALA A 44 0.32 -6.05 -5.52
C ALA A 44 1.54 -6.73 -4.92
N ASN A 45 2.76 -6.20 -5.16
CA ASN A 45 4.01 -6.83 -4.75
C ASN A 45 4.25 -6.81 -3.24
N TYR A 46 3.91 -5.72 -2.55
CA TYR A 46 4.37 -5.49 -1.16
C TYR A 46 3.26 -5.48 -0.10
N SER A 47 1.98 -5.48 -0.48
CA SER A 47 0.87 -5.39 0.50
C SER A 47 0.85 -6.52 1.53
N PHE A 48 1.37 -7.70 1.21
CA PHE A 48 1.45 -8.82 2.16
C PHE A 48 2.30 -8.48 3.41
N LEU A 49 3.30 -7.60 3.27
CA LEU A 49 4.15 -7.17 4.38
C LEU A 49 3.39 -6.37 5.46
N SER A 50 2.26 -5.75 5.13
CA SER A 50 1.44 -5.06 6.15
C SER A 50 0.62 -6.01 7.00
N ASN A 51 0.41 -7.25 6.53
CA ASN A 51 -0.50 -8.23 7.12
C ASN A 51 0.22 -9.52 7.54
N LEU A 52 1.51 -9.45 7.85
CA LEU A 52 2.33 -10.60 8.25
C LEU A 52 1.73 -11.40 9.43
N HIS A 53 1.04 -10.72 10.34
CA HIS A 53 0.44 -11.33 11.53
C HIS A 53 -0.91 -12.02 11.26
N THR A 54 -1.66 -11.57 10.25
CA THR A 54 -3.00 -12.09 9.92
C THR A 54 -3.02 -13.04 8.72
N SER A 55 -2.00 -12.99 7.85
CA SER A 55 -1.94 -13.82 6.64
C SER A 55 -1.67 -15.29 6.97
N SER A 56 -2.22 -16.19 6.15
CA SER A 56 -1.91 -17.61 6.22
C SER A 56 -0.48 -17.87 5.73
N SER A 57 0.12 -18.99 6.18
CA SER A 57 1.46 -19.38 5.73
C SER A 57 1.50 -19.64 4.21
N ASP A 58 0.44 -20.20 3.64
CA ASP A 58 0.34 -20.49 2.21
C ASP A 58 0.28 -19.19 1.39
N ASP A 59 -0.59 -18.25 1.76
CA ASP A 59 -0.69 -16.95 1.09
C ASP A 59 0.63 -16.17 1.15
N MET A 60 1.32 -16.27 2.28
CA MET A 60 2.60 -15.63 2.51
C MET A 60 3.72 -16.25 1.67
N THR A 61 3.71 -17.58 1.53
CA THR A 61 4.63 -18.31 0.66
C THR A 61 4.47 -17.84 -0.78
N VAL A 62 3.22 -17.82 -1.28
CA VAL A 62 2.93 -17.39 -2.66
C VAL A 62 3.34 -15.94 -2.89
N ALA A 63 3.07 -15.04 -1.93
CA ALA A 63 3.45 -13.63 -2.05
C ALA A 63 4.97 -13.43 -2.04
N ALA A 64 5.69 -14.14 -1.17
CA ALA A 64 7.14 -14.08 -1.08
C ALA A 64 7.82 -14.71 -2.31
N GLU A 65 7.33 -15.84 -2.81
CA GLU A 65 7.81 -16.45 -4.05
C GLU A 65 7.64 -15.53 -5.25
N ARG A 66 6.50 -14.83 -5.34
CA ARG A 66 6.28 -13.82 -6.39
C ARG A 66 7.28 -12.67 -6.26
N LEU A 67 7.57 -12.24 -5.03
CA LEU A 67 8.53 -11.17 -4.78
C LEU A 67 9.95 -11.57 -5.19
N VAL A 68 10.41 -12.77 -4.81
CA VAL A 68 11.70 -13.33 -5.24
C VAL A 68 11.78 -13.41 -6.76
N ARG A 69 10.71 -13.86 -7.43
CA ARG A 69 10.67 -13.96 -8.89
C ARG A 69 10.79 -12.60 -9.58
N GLU A 70 10.25 -11.54 -9.00
CA GLU A 70 10.34 -10.19 -9.54
C GLU A 70 11.74 -9.58 -9.36
N TYR A 71 12.42 -9.94 -8.26
CA TYR A 71 13.72 -9.40 -7.87
C TYR A 71 14.78 -10.49 -7.70
N GLN A 72 14.93 -11.36 -8.71
CA GLN A 72 15.81 -12.54 -8.64
C GLN A 72 17.29 -12.21 -8.41
N GLU A 73 17.72 -11.01 -8.79
CA GLU A 73 19.10 -10.56 -8.59
C GLU A 73 19.34 -9.96 -7.20
N ASP A 74 18.27 -9.55 -6.51
CA ASP A 74 18.34 -8.86 -5.22
C ASP A 74 17.89 -9.74 -4.04
N LEU A 75 17.10 -10.80 -4.31
CA LEU A 75 16.47 -11.64 -3.30
C LEU A 75 16.85 -13.11 -3.44
N GLU A 76 17.12 -13.74 -2.31
CA GLU A 76 17.47 -15.15 -2.21
C GLU A 76 16.22 -16.04 -2.32
N GLU A 77 16.39 -17.25 -2.87
CA GLU A 77 15.31 -18.24 -3.03
C GLU A 77 14.71 -18.71 -1.70
N ASP A 78 15.49 -18.62 -0.62
CA ASP A 78 15.09 -19.05 0.73
C ASP A 78 14.21 -18.03 1.47
N LEU A 79 14.06 -16.80 0.93
CA LEU A 79 13.27 -15.72 1.54
C LEU A 79 11.85 -16.16 1.98
N PRO A 80 11.07 -16.93 1.20
CA PRO A 80 9.73 -17.37 1.64
C PRO A 80 9.77 -18.17 2.94
N VAL A 81 10.77 -19.05 3.09
CA VAL A 81 10.94 -19.89 4.29
C VAL A 81 11.35 -19.03 5.48
N GLU A 82 12.34 -18.14 5.29
CA GLU A 82 12.80 -17.23 6.32
C GLU A 82 11.67 -16.32 6.84
N LEU A 83 10.81 -15.85 5.94
CA LEU A 83 9.70 -14.98 6.28
C LEU A 83 8.65 -15.70 7.15
N ILE A 84 8.35 -16.96 6.85
CA ILE A 84 7.44 -17.80 7.66
C ILE A 84 8.02 -18.00 9.07
N GLN A 85 9.32 -18.29 9.16
CA GLN A 85 10.01 -18.46 10.45
C GLN A 85 9.98 -17.15 11.25
N PHE A 86 10.27 -16.02 10.60
CA PHE A 86 10.21 -14.71 11.23
C PHE A 86 8.81 -14.39 11.76
N VAL A 87 7.76 -14.63 10.98
CA VAL A 87 6.38 -14.41 11.43
C VAL A 87 6.03 -15.31 12.61
N SER A 88 6.45 -16.57 12.58
CA SER A 88 6.22 -17.53 13.67
C SER A 88 6.91 -17.05 14.95
N PHE A 89 8.14 -16.55 14.83
CA PHE A 89 8.89 -15.95 15.93
C PHE A 89 8.17 -14.72 16.50
N VAL A 90 7.77 -13.75 15.66
CA VAL A 90 7.06 -12.54 16.10
C VAL A 90 5.77 -12.86 16.84
N LYS A 91 5.00 -13.84 16.35
CA LYS A 91 3.77 -14.31 17.02
C LYS A 91 4.08 -14.91 18.39
N SER A 92 5.18 -15.66 18.52
CA SER A 92 5.58 -16.26 19.79
C SER A 92 5.97 -15.21 20.85
N GLU A 93 6.68 -14.16 20.46
CA GLU A 93 7.08 -13.05 21.35
C GLU A 93 5.88 -12.25 21.85
N GLN A 94 4.89 -11.97 20.98
CA GLN A 94 3.66 -11.28 21.38
C GLN A 94 2.86 -12.08 22.43
N VAL A 95 2.82 -13.40 22.27
CA VAL A 95 2.18 -14.29 23.25
C VAL A 95 2.92 -14.23 24.58
N GLN A 96 4.26 -14.27 24.57
CA GLN A 96 5.06 -14.20 25.80
C GLN A 96 4.89 -12.86 26.55
N GLN A 97 4.85 -11.73 25.83
CA GLN A 97 4.62 -10.42 26.44
C GLN A 97 3.22 -10.31 27.05
N THR A 98 2.21 -10.90 26.41
CA THR A 98 0.83 -10.93 26.93
C THR A 98 0.71 -11.79 28.18
N LEU A 99 1.45 -12.91 28.24
CA LEU A 99 1.47 -13.77 29.43
C LEU A 99 2.20 -13.11 30.60
N ALA A 100 3.34 -12.45 30.36
CA ALA A 100 4.13 -11.77 31.37
C ALA A 100 3.41 -10.55 31.99
N SER A 101 2.51 -9.89 31.24
CA SER A 101 1.74 -8.74 31.71
C SER A 101 0.46 -9.12 32.48
N ASN A 102 0.05 -10.38 32.44
CA ASN A 102 -1.15 -10.89 33.12
C ASN A 102 -0.82 -11.68 34.41
N GLU A 103 0.43 -11.72 34.86
CA GLU A 103 0.74 -12.30 36.17
C GLU A 103 0.10 -11.46 37.29
N PRO A 104 -0.75 -12.04 38.16
CA PRO A 104 -1.33 -11.31 39.28
C PRO A 104 -0.22 -10.96 40.28
N GLU A 105 -0.06 -9.66 40.60
CA GLU A 105 0.76 -9.23 41.72
C GLU A 105 0.28 -9.94 42.99
N VAL A 106 1.03 -10.95 43.42
CA VAL A 106 0.84 -11.57 44.74
C VAL A 106 1.29 -10.53 45.75
N LYS A 107 0.33 -9.74 46.26
CA LYS A 107 0.55 -8.89 47.44
C LYS A 107 0.78 -9.79 48.64
N ILE A 108 2.05 -10.01 48.96
CA ILE A 108 2.47 -10.55 50.26
C ILE A 108 2.61 -9.36 51.21
N GLY A 109 1.66 -9.20 52.13
CA GLY A 109 1.67 -8.17 53.17
C GLY A 109 0.30 -7.89 53.74
#